data_AF-A0AAN7FIZ1-F1
#
_entry.id   AF-A0AAN7FIZ1-F1
#
_cell.length_a   1.000
_cell.length_b   1.000
_cell.length_c   1.000
_cell.angle_alpha   90.00
_cell.angle_beta   90.00
_cell.angle_gamma   90.00
#
_symmetry.space_group_name_H-M   'P 1'
#
loop_
_entity.id
_entity.type
_entity.pdbx_description
1 polymer ?
#
loop_
_entity_poly.entity_id
_entity_poly.type
_entity_poly.pdbx_seq_one_letter_code
_entity_poly.pdbx_strand_id
1 'polypeptide(L)'
;MDKVVEAVETAKKEWDDANSRAKEHIKAIEEYSKSREEQNSNSNSLLRLNGLAQDTLALLSSLQFRLDLLAPQLPTDDQVQSATALLDSWKNQSHNLRQCLRNATLQAKANMRKAAQEERELLLGGGGESTIRRRNLQTKAGMTSAAESITDSLRRTRQLMLQEVERSASTLMTVEESTGVLKKAESDANPGPTLYNATSLLFFMLSQSDTKVAAKGYYCQKSWYGMVGQAKIGDGAVTNGINDNAVHRVDVPLDKPMRDEL
;
A
#
# COMPACT_ATOMS: atom_id res chain seq x y z
N MET A 1 -25.19 -50.87 -24.52
CA MET A 1 -23.82 -50.84 -23.98
C MET A 1 -23.92 -51.13 -22.50
N ASP A 2 -23.05 -51.98 -21.97
CA ASP A 2 -22.98 -52.24 -20.53
C ASP A 2 -22.54 -50.96 -19.80
N LYS A 3 -23.22 -50.61 -18.69
CA LYS A 3 -22.98 -49.37 -17.94
C LYS A 3 -21.56 -49.32 -17.38
N VAL A 4 -20.99 -50.48 -17.05
CA VAL A 4 -19.61 -50.60 -16.55
C VAL A 4 -18.60 -50.27 -17.64
N VAL A 5 -18.82 -50.77 -18.87
CA VAL A 5 -17.94 -50.51 -20.01
C VAL A 5 -17.94 -49.03 -20.38
N GLU A 6 -19.10 -48.38 -20.35
CA GLU A 6 -19.21 -46.92 -20.57
C GLU A 6 -18.49 -46.11 -19.47
N ALA A 7 -18.58 -46.54 -18.20
CA ALA A 7 -17.87 -45.93 -17.09
C ALA A 7 -16.34 -46.09 -17.20
N VAL A 8 -15.85 -47.20 -17.76
CA VAL A 8 -14.43 -47.42 -18.03
C VAL A 8 -13.94 -46.53 -19.17
N GLU A 9 -14.69 -46.41 -20.25
CA GLU A 9 -14.32 -45.55 -21.39
C GLU A 9 -14.33 -44.06 -21.04
N THR A 10 -15.26 -43.62 -20.19
CA THR A 10 -15.25 -42.25 -19.65
C THR A 10 -14.05 -41.99 -18.75
N ALA A 11 -13.71 -42.94 -17.85
CA ALA A 11 -12.51 -42.84 -17.01
C ALA A 11 -11.21 -42.79 -17.83
N LYS A 12 -11.14 -43.52 -18.96
CA LYS A 12 -9.98 -43.46 -19.88
C LYS A 12 -9.83 -42.08 -20.51
N LYS A 13 -10.92 -41.48 -21.00
CA LYS A 13 -10.89 -40.12 -21.56
C LYS A 13 -10.46 -39.08 -20.53
N GLU A 14 -11.05 -39.15 -19.32
CA GLU A 14 -10.68 -38.28 -18.20
C GLU A 14 -9.20 -38.46 -17.81
N TRP A 15 -8.68 -39.68 -17.89
CA TRP A 15 -7.27 -39.98 -17.64
C TRP A 15 -6.34 -39.33 -18.66
N ASP A 16 -6.62 -39.49 -19.95
CA ASP A 16 -5.79 -38.94 -21.02
C ASP A 16 -5.75 -37.41 -20.98
N ASP A 17 -6.89 -36.77 -20.68
CA ASP A 17 -6.99 -35.33 -20.48
C ASP A 17 -6.18 -34.87 -19.26
N ALA A 18 -6.35 -35.53 -18.11
CA ALA A 18 -5.63 -35.20 -16.88
C ALA A 18 -4.12 -35.43 -17.01
N ASN A 19 -3.71 -36.49 -17.72
CA ASN A 19 -2.31 -36.82 -18.00
C ASN A 19 -1.66 -35.76 -18.90
N SER A 20 -2.39 -35.27 -19.90
CA SER A 20 -1.94 -34.19 -20.77
C SER A 20 -1.73 -32.89 -19.99
N ARG A 21 -2.69 -32.48 -19.16
CA ARG A 21 -2.58 -31.31 -18.28
C ARG A 21 -1.42 -31.43 -17.29
N ALA A 22 -1.22 -32.62 -16.69
CA ALA A 22 -0.11 -32.86 -15.77
C ALA A 22 1.25 -32.66 -16.47
N LYS A 23 1.41 -33.16 -17.69
CA LYS A 23 2.63 -32.94 -18.49
C LYS A 23 2.85 -31.48 -18.84
N GLU A 24 1.80 -30.74 -19.18
CA GLU A 24 1.88 -29.30 -19.44
C GLU A 24 2.32 -28.51 -18.22
N HIS A 25 1.72 -28.77 -17.05
CA HIS A 25 2.14 -28.13 -15.80
C HIS A 25 3.59 -28.43 -15.44
N ILE A 26 4.04 -29.69 -15.61
CA ILE A 26 5.44 -30.08 -15.37
C ILE A 26 6.38 -29.31 -16.31
N LYS A 27 6.07 -29.24 -17.62
CA LYS A 27 6.88 -28.48 -18.60
C LYS A 27 6.94 -26.99 -18.25
N ALA A 28 5.79 -26.40 -17.88
CA ALA A 28 5.75 -25.01 -17.45
C ALA A 28 6.63 -24.75 -16.21
N ILE A 29 6.71 -25.72 -15.28
CA ILE A 29 7.61 -25.64 -14.13
C ILE A 29 9.09 -25.79 -14.55
N GLU A 30 9.42 -26.69 -15.50
CA GLU A 30 10.79 -26.83 -16.01
C GLU A 30 11.29 -25.58 -16.74
N GLU A 31 10.39 -24.89 -17.44
CA GLU A 31 10.68 -23.65 -18.17
C GLU A 31 10.64 -22.41 -17.29
N TYR A 32 10.02 -22.51 -16.12
CA TYR A 32 10.01 -21.45 -15.12
C TYR A 32 11.47 -21.05 -14.83
N SER A 33 11.76 -19.76 -14.98
CA SER A 33 13.10 -19.11 -14.88
C SER A 33 14.03 -19.17 -16.11
N LYS A 34 13.64 -19.73 -17.27
CA LYS A 34 14.39 -19.50 -18.52
C LYS A 34 14.17 -18.10 -19.10
N SER A 35 13.04 -17.46 -18.77
CA SER A 35 12.75 -16.07 -19.13
C SER A 35 13.29 -15.10 -18.08
N ARG A 36 14.17 -14.20 -18.51
CA ARG A 36 14.86 -13.19 -17.68
C ARG A 36 13.95 -12.02 -17.25
N GLU A 37 12.80 -11.86 -17.90
CA GLU A 37 12.03 -10.60 -17.87
C GLU A 37 10.84 -10.58 -16.88
N GLU A 38 10.49 -11.71 -16.26
CA GLU A 38 9.27 -11.83 -15.44
C GLU A 38 9.54 -12.31 -14.00
N GLN A 39 10.54 -11.78 -13.30
CA GLN A 39 10.96 -12.33 -12.00
C GLN A 39 10.25 -11.73 -10.77
N ASN A 40 9.73 -10.50 -10.82
CA ASN A 40 9.25 -9.80 -9.62
C ASN A 40 7.79 -10.09 -9.19
N SER A 41 6.99 -10.77 -10.01
CA SER A 41 5.58 -11.10 -9.69
C SER A 41 5.28 -12.60 -9.63
N ASN A 42 6.28 -13.44 -9.91
CA ASN A 42 6.05 -14.79 -10.44
C ASN A 42 6.30 -15.92 -9.43
N SER A 43 6.89 -15.66 -8.26
CA SER A 43 7.06 -16.68 -7.20
C SER A 43 5.73 -17.34 -6.80
N ASN A 44 4.65 -16.56 -6.81
CA ASN A 44 3.28 -17.03 -6.63
C ASN A 44 2.81 -17.95 -7.78
N SER A 45 3.31 -17.77 -8.99
CA SER A 45 2.95 -18.60 -10.13
C SER A 45 3.63 -19.97 -10.08
N LEU A 46 4.90 -20.09 -9.64
CA LEU A 46 5.52 -21.40 -9.43
C LEU A 46 4.84 -22.18 -8.31
N LEU A 47 4.46 -21.51 -7.21
CA LEU A 47 3.70 -22.15 -6.13
C LEU A 47 2.36 -22.66 -6.66
N ARG A 48 1.65 -21.82 -7.43
CA ARG A 48 0.37 -22.16 -8.04
C ARG A 48 0.49 -23.29 -9.07
N LEU A 49 1.51 -23.27 -9.92
CA LEU A 49 1.79 -24.33 -10.90
C LEU A 49 2.07 -25.66 -10.20
N ASN A 50 2.83 -25.66 -9.11
CA ASN A 50 3.04 -26.88 -8.31
C ASN A 50 1.73 -27.37 -7.66
N GLY A 51 0.89 -26.46 -7.16
CA GLY A 51 -0.44 -26.81 -6.66
C GLY A 51 -1.30 -27.50 -7.72
N LEU A 52 -1.42 -26.89 -8.91
CA LEU A 52 -2.16 -27.47 -10.04
C LEU A 52 -1.58 -28.82 -10.49
N ALA A 53 -0.25 -28.97 -10.51
CA ALA A 53 0.39 -30.25 -10.81
C ALA A 53 0.08 -31.32 -9.74
N GLN A 54 0.00 -30.95 -8.46
CA GLN A 54 -0.37 -31.88 -7.39
C GLN A 54 -1.86 -32.25 -7.45
N ASP A 55 -2.74 -31.30 -7.74
CA ASP A 55 -4.18 -31.53 -7.89
C ASP A 55 -4.46 -32.48 -9.08
N THR A 56 -3.78 -32.27 -10.20
CA THR A 56 -3.90 -33.17 -11.37
C THR A 56 -3.36 -34.57 -11.05
N LEU A 57 -2.25 -34.70 -10.30
CA LEU A 57 -1.76 -36.01 -9.83
C LEU A 57 -2.72 -36.69 -8.85
N ALA A 58 -3.46 -35.92 -8.03
CA ALA A 58 -4.49 -36.45 -7.14
C ALA A 58 -5.70 -36.95 -7.94
N LEU A 59 -6.12 -36.21 -8.96
CA LEU A 59 -7.17 -36.65 -9.91
C LEU A 59 -6.77 -37.93 -10.65
N LEU A 60 -5.52 -38.03 -11.10
CA LEU A 60 -5.00 -39.27 -11.67
C LEU A 60 -5.12 -40.41 -10.63
N SER A 61 -4.67 -40.20 -9.40
CA SER A 61 -4.75 -41.23 -8.36
C SER A 61 -6.20 -41.70 -8.08
N SER A 62 -7.19 -40.81 -8.20
CA SER A 62 -8.61 -41.19 -8.05
C SER A 62 -9.16 -41.95 -9.27
N LEU A 63 -8.74 -41.61 -10.48
CA LEU A 63 -9.08 -42.35 -11.70
C LEU A 63 -8.48 -43.75 -11.72
N GLN A 64 -7.25 -43.91 -11.22
CA GLN A 64 -6.66 -45.24 -10.99
C GLN A 64 -7.52 -46.08 -10.06
N PHE A 65 -7.94 -45.51 -8.93
CA PHE A 65 -8.82 -46.20 -7.99
C PHE A 65 -10.18 -46.55 -8.61
N ARG A 66 -10.76 -45.66 -9.43
CA ARG A 66 -12.00 -45.93 -10.17
C ARG A 66 -11.83 -47.11 -11.14
N LEU A 67 -10.74 -47.15 -11.89
CA LEU A 67 -10.47 -48.26 -12.81
C LEU A 67 -10.25 -49.57 -12.06
N ASP A 68 -9.56 -49.54 -10.91
CA ASP A 68 -9.35 -50.71 -10.04
C ASP A 68 -10.68 -51.28 -9.51
N LEU A 69 -11.64 -50.41 -9.18
CA LEU A 69 -12.98 -50.81 -8.76
C LEU A 69 -13.83 -51.39 -9.91
N LEU A 70 -13.69 -50.84 -11.12
CA LEU A 70 -14.49 -51.22 -12.29
C LEU A 70 -13.95 -52.45 -13.02
N ALA A 71 -12.63 -52.69 -12.97
CA ALA A 71 -11.98 -53.77 -13.71
C ALA A 71 -12.57 -55.16 -13.40
N PRO A 72 -12.86 -55.54 -12.12
CA PRO A 72 -13.48 -56.84 -11.81
C PRO A 72 -14.95 -56.95 -12.21
N GLN A 73 -15.61 -55.83 -12.51
CA GLN A 73 -17.04 -55.78 -12.85
C GLN A 73 -17.30 -55.92 -14.36
N LEU A 74 -16.26 -56.08 -15.16
CA LEU A 74 -16.37 -56.24 -16.60
C LEU A 74 -16.93 -57.63 -16.97
N PRO A 75 -17.80 -57.71 -17.99
CA PRO A 75 -18.54 -58.94 -18.31
C PRO A 75 -17.70 -60.07 -18.94
N THR A 76 -16.51 -59.75 -19.47
CA THR A 76 -15.63 -60.73 -20.16
C THR A 76 -14.25 -60.76 -19.51
N ASP A 77 -13.69 -61.95 -19.29
CA ASP A 77 -12.35 -62.12 -18.69
C ASP A 77 -11.25 -61.41 -19.50
N ASP A 78 -11.33 -61.44 -20.84
CA ASP A 78 -10.41 -60.70 -21.72
C ASP A 78 -10.45 -59.19 -21.44
N GLN A 79 -11.63 -58.64 -21.14
CA GLN A 79 -11.79 -57.22 -20.82
C GLN A 79 -11.20 -56.92 -19.44
N VAL A 80 -11.39 -57.81 -18.46
CA VAL A 80 -10.77 -57.72 -17.13
C VAL A 80 -9.25 -57.69 -17.27
N GLN A 81 -8.66 -58.64 -18.01
CA GLN A 81 -7.22 -58.71 -18.25
C GLN A 81 -6.69 -57.44 -18.93
N SER A 82 -7.41 -56.92 -19.93
CA SER A 82 -7.04 -55.66 -20.60
C SER A 82 -7.10 -54.45 -19.67
N ALA A 83 -8.10 -54.38 -18.78
CA ALA A 83 -8.26 -53.31 -17.81
C ALA A 83 -7.18 -53.38 -16.72
N THR A 84 -6.78 -54.58 -16.29
CA THR A 84 -5.67 -54.75 -15.33
C THR A 84 -4.32 -54.36 -15.92
N ALA A 85 -4.04 -54.72 -17.19
CA ALA A 85 -2.83 -54.29 -17.87
C ALA A 85 -2.78 -52.76 -18.05
N LEU A 86 -3.94 -52.15 -18.33
CA LEU A 86 -4.09 -50.71 -18.46
C LEU A 86 -3.90 -50.00 -17.11
N LEU A 87 -4.42 -50.57 -16.02
CA LEU A 87 -4.21 -50.07 -14.66
C LEU A 87 -2.71 -50.06 -14.28
N ASP A 88 -1.98 -51.12 -14.60
CA ASP A 88 -0.53 -51.16 -14.36
C ASP A 88 0.23 -50.15 -15.22
N SER A 89 -0.21 -49.93 -16.47
CA SER A 89 0.32 -48.86 -17.31
C SER A 89 0.08 -47.47 -16.67
N TRP A 90 -1.11 -47.23 -16.10
CA TRP A 90 -1.45 -45.96 -15.44
C TRP A 90 -0.64 -45.75 -14.17
N LYS A 91 -0.42 -46.80 -13.37
CA LYS A 91 0.44 -46.76 -12.18
C LYS A 91 1.86 -46.34 -12.55
N ASN A 92 2.42 -46.97 -13.58
CA ASN A 92 3.76 -46.64 -14.09
C ASN A 92 3.82 -45.19 -14.61
N GLN A 93 2.83 -44.76 -15.38
CA GLN A 93 2.76 -43.38 -15.88
C GLN A 93 2.68 -42.36 -14.74
N SER A 94 1.81 -42.57 -13.75
CA SER A 94 1.75 -41.68 -12.58
C SER A 94 3.02 -41.67 -11.76
N HIS A 95 3.67 -42.81 -11.60
CA HIS A 95 4.96 -42.88 -10.92
C HIS A 95 6.00 -42.04 -11.66
N ASN A 96 6.08 -42.16 -12.98
CA ASN A 96 6.98 -41.38 -13.82
C ASN A 96 6.65 -39.88 -13.75
N LEU A 97 5.37 -39.49 -13.83
CA LEU A 97 4.98 -38.08 -13.69
C LEU A 97 5.37 -37.50 -12.33
N ARG A 98 5.23 -38.27 -11.24
CA ARG A 98 5.69 -37.84 -9.91
C ARG A 98 7.20 -37.64 -9.86
N GLN A 99 7.98 -38.48 -10.54
CA GLN A 99 9.43 -38.30 -10.65
C GLN A 99 9.77 -37.06 -11.50
N CYS A 100 9.14 -36.89 -12.65
CA CYS A 100 9.30 -35.72 -13.52
C CYS A 100 8.97 -34.42 -12.79
N LEU A 101 7.86 -34.37 -12.04
CA LEU A 101 7.49 -33.21 -11.24
C LEU A 101 8.58 -32.87 -10.21
N ARG A 102 9.10 -33.86 -9.48
CA ARG A 102 10.19 -33.63 -8.51
C ARG A 102 11.44 -33.06 -9.19
N ASN A 103 11.83 -33.62 -10.34
CA ASN A 103 12.99 -33.16 -11.10
C ASN A 103 12.77 -31.74 -11.63
N ALA A 104 11.59 -31.44 -12.17
CA ALA A 104 11.19 -30.12 -12.62
C ALA A 104 11.23 -29.08 -11.49
N THR A 105 10.67 -29.40 -10.32
CA THR A 105 10.72 -28.50 -9.17
C THR A 105 12.15 -28.23 -8.71
N LEU A 106 13.03 -29.25 -8.74
CA LEU A 106 14.45 -29.10 -8.40
C LEU A 106 15.19 -28.23 -9.43
N GLN A 107 14.94 -28.45 -10.72
CA GLN A 107 15.53 -27.66 -11.80
C GLN A 107 15.07 -26.20 -11.76
N ALA A 108 13.78 -25.95 -11.54
CA ALA A 108 13.24 -24.60 -11.38
C ALA A 108 13.92 -23.87 -10.22
N LYS A 109 14.07 -24.53 -9.06
CA LYS A 109 14.79 -23.98 -7.91
C LYS A 109 16.27 -23.71 -8.22
N ALA A 110 16.93 -24.58 -8.98
CA ALA A 110 18.32 -24.37 -9.41
C ALA A 110 18.44 -23.16 -10.36
N ASN A 111 17.52 -23.04 -11.33
CA ASN A 111 17.48 -21.91 -12.26
C ASN A 111 17.21 -20.59 -11.52
N MET A 112 16.27 -20.57 -10.57
CA MET A 112 16.02 -19.40 -9.73
C MET A 112 17.26 -18.98 -8.93
N ARG A 113 17.98 -19.94 -8.32
CA ARG A 113 19.22 -19.64 -7.58
C ARG A 113 20.30 -19.08 -8.50
N LYS A 114 20.43 -19.65 -9.71
CA LYS A 114 21.38 -19.17 -10.71
C LYS A 114 21.04 -17.76 -11.16
N ALA A 115 19.77 -17.48 -11.49
CA ALA A 115 19.33 -16.15 -11.86
C ALA A 115 19.53 -15.12 -10.74
N ALA A 116 19.18 -15.47 -9.50
CA ALA A 116 19.41 -14.60 -8.34
C ALA A 116 20.92 -14.35 -8.10
N GLN A 117 21.78 -15.33 -8.38
CA GLN A 117 23.22 -15.15 -8.31
C GLN A 117 23.72 -14.22 -9.43
N GLU A 118 23.25 -14.38 -10.66
CA GLU A 118 23.58 -13.51 -11.78
C GLU A 118 23.13 -12.05 -11.53
N GLU A 119 21.94 -11.84 -10.96
CA GLU A 119 21.48 -10.51 -10.53
C GLU A 119 22.36 -9.94 -9.42
N ARG A 120 22.71 -10.74 -8.42
CA ARG A 120 23.62 -10.32 -7.35
C ARG A 120 25.00 -9.93 -7.88
N GLU A 121 25.54 -10.70 -8.82
CA GLU A 121 26.81 -10.40 -9.49
C GLU A 121 26.71 -9.10 -10.30
N LEU A 122 25.60 -8.87 -10.99
CA LEU A 122 25.36 -7.61 -11.71
C LEU A 122 25.27 -6.41 -10.74
N LEU A 123 24.49 -6.54 -9.67
CA LEU A 123 24.25 -5.46 -8.70
C LEU A 123 25.48 -5.14 -7.85
N LEU A 124 26.23 -6.15 -7.42
CA LEU A 124 27.46 -5.97 -6.64
C LEU A 124 28.68 -5.72 -7.53
N GLY A 125 28.45 -5.40 -8.82
CA GLY A 125 29.48 -5.18 -9.82
C GLY A 125 30.25 -6.44 -10.22
N GLY A 126 30.27 -7.49 -9.41
CA GLY A 126 31.01 -8.75 -9.57
C GLY A 126 30.75 -9.58 -10.83
N GLY A 127 29.88 -9.15 -11.75
CA GLY A 127 29.86 -9.61 -13.14
C GLY A 127 31.09 -9.14 -13.92
N GLY A 128 31.33 -9.68 -15.12
CA GLY A 128 32.54 -9.43 -15.93
C GLY A 128 32.96 -7.95 -16.06
N GLU A 129 32.04 -7.00 -15.89
CA GLU A 129 32.31 -5.57 -15.83
C GLU A 129 33.21 -5.12 -14.68
N SER A 130 33.16 -5.73 -13.50
CA SER A 130 34.08 -5.42 -12.39
C SER A 130 35.51 -5.89 -12.67
N THR A 131 35.68 -6.99 -13.41
CA THR A 131 37.00 -7.38 -13.91
C THR A 131 37.51 -6.42 -14.98
N ILE A 132 36.63 -5.90 -15.84
CA ILE A 132 36.98 -4.90 -16.88
C ILE A 132 37.28 -3.54 -16.24
N ARG A 133 36.50 -3.08 -15.27
CA ARG A 133 36.76 -1.86 -14.49
C ARG A 133 38.06 -1.97 -13.72
N ARG A 134 38.34 -3.11 -13.08
CA ARG A 134 39.63 -3.37 -12.41
C ARG A 134 40.80 -3.35 -13.39
N ARG A 135 40.63 -3.97 -14.56
CA ARG A 135 41.64 -3.97 -15.64
C ARG A 135 41.85 -2.56 -16.23
N ASN A 136 40.79 -1.79 -16.41
CA ASN A 136 40.86 -0.40 -16.90
C ASN A 136 41.47 0.54 -15.86
N LEU A 137 41.12 0.41 -14.56
CA LEU A 137 41.76 1.17 -13.48
C LEU A 137 43.24 0.81 -13.28
N GLN A 138 43.68 -0.38 -13.70
CA GLN A 138 45.11 -0.73 -13.75
C GLN A 138 45.84 -0.06 -14.93
N THR A 139 45.12 0.41 -15.96
CA THR A 139 45.73 1.14 -17.08
C THR A 139 45.76 2.65 -16.83
N LYS A 140 46.87 3.32 -17.19
CA LYS A 140 47.06 4.76 -16.99
C LYS A 140 45.95 5.61 -17.62
N ALA A 141 45.43 5.20 -18.78
CA ALA A 141 44.31 5.87 -19.46
C ALA A 141 42.97 5.71 -18.71
N GLY A 142 42.72 4.55 -18.10
CA GLY A 142 41.52 4.35 -17.28
C GLY A 142 41.59 5.09 -15.93
N MET A 143 42.79 5.22 -15.33
CA MET A 143 42.98 6.08 -14.15
C MET A 143 42.71 7.55 -14.46
N THR A 144 43.19 8.07 -15.60
CA THR A 144 42.95 9.47 -15.99
C THR A 144 41.48 9.74 -16.31
N SER A 145 40.80 8.83 -17.00
CA SER A 145 39.37 8.98 -17.32
C SER A 145 38.48 8.93 -16.06
N ALA A 146 38.81 8.06 -15.10
CA ALA A 146 38.11 8.03 -13.81
C ALA A 146 38.33 9.31 -12.99
N ALA A 147 39.56 9.83 -12.97
CA ALA A 147 39.87 11.10 -12.31
C ALA A 147 39.12 12.28 -12.94
N GLU A 148 39.04 12.34 -14.28
CA GLU A 148 38.30 13.37 -15.01
C GLU A 148 36.80 13.34 -14.66
N SER A 149 36.19 12.15 -14.65
CA SER A 149 34.78 11.97 -14.27
C SER A 149 34.47 12.46 -12.85
N ILE A 150 35.36 12.18 -11.88
CA ILE A 150 35.24 12.67 -10.50
C ILE A 150 35.38 14.20 -10.45
N THR A 151 36.33 14.77 -11.18
CA THR A 151 36.49 16.24 -11.20
C THR A 151 35.29 16.94 -11.86
N ASP A 152 34.69 16.33 -12.87
CA ASP A 152 33.50 16.87 -13.53
C ASP A 152 32.24 16.74 -12.69
N SER A 153 32.06 15.64 -11.95
CA SER A 153 30.94 15.53 -11.00
C SER A 153 31.07 16.58 -9.90
N LEU A 154 32.26 16.78 -9.34
CA LEU A 154 32.53 17.82 -8.34
C LEU A 154 32.26 19.23 -8.89
N ARG A 155 32.63 19.50 -10.14
CA ARG A 155 32.31 20.78 -10.82
C ARG A 155 30.81 21.01 -10.96
N ARG A 156 30.05 19.98 -11.36
CA ARG A 156 28.58 20.08 -11.47
C ARG A 156 27.93 20.31 -10.10
N THR A 157 28.36 19.59 -9.07
CA THR A 157 27.86 19.81 -7.70
C THR A 157 28.18 21.21 -7.21
N ARG A 158 29.39 21.72 -7.49
CA ARG A 158 29.74 23.12 -7.19
C ARG A 158 28.81 24.12 -7.89
N GLN A 159 28.47 23.90 -9.16
CA GLN A 159 27.55 24.77 -9.90
C GLN A 159 26.15 24.78 -9.27
N LEU A 160 25.62 23.61 -8.91
CA LEU A 160 24.32 23.52 -8.23
C LEU A 160 24.34 24.19 -6.86
N MET A 161 25.41 24.02 -6.08
CA MET A 161 25.56 24.71 -4.79
C MET A 161 25.62 26.23 -4.95
N LEU A 162 26.34 26.74 -5.95
CA LEU A 162 26.38 28.18 -6.24
C LEU A 162 24.99 28.71 -6.62
N GLN A 163 24.26 27.97 -7.45
CA GLN A 163 22.90 28.34 -7.84
C GLN A 163 21.94 28.34 -6.64
N GLU A 164 22.06 27.35 -5.74
CA GLU A 164 21.24 27.29 -4.53
C GLU A 164 21.55 28.45 -3.57
N VAL A 165 22.83 28.85 -3.45
CA VAL A 165 23.23 30.03 -2.67
C VAL A 165 22.64 31.31 -3.27
N GLU A 166 22.73 31.51 -4.59
CA GLU A 166 22.15 32.68 -5.27
C GLU A 166 20.62 32.73 -5.12
N ARG A 167 19.95 31.58 -5.24
CA ARG A 167 18.52 31.44 -4.97
C ARG A 167 18.19 31.80 -3.52
N SER A 168 18.98 31.35 -2.55
CA SER A 168 18.75 31.68 -1.13
C SER A 168 18.91 33.17 -0.86
N ALA A 169 19.92 33.82 -1.45
CA ALA A 169 20.17 35.25 -1.31
C ALA A 169 19.02 36.09 -1.90
N SER A 170 18.54 35.75 -3.11
CA SER A 170 17.39 36.42 -3.70
C SER A 170 16.12 36.26 -2.86
N THR A 171 15.83 35.06 -2.36
CA THR A 171 14.68 34.86 -1.45
C THR A 171 14.82 35.65 -0.15
N LEU A 172 16.04 35.76 0.40
CA LEU A 172 16.29 36.54 1.61
C LEU A 172 16.05 38.04 1.37
N MET A 173 16.47 38.58 0.23
CA MET A 173 16.15 39.97 -0.14
C MET A 173 14.64 40.20 -0.21
N THR A 174 13.87 39.29 -0.82
CA THR A 174 12.41 39.42 -0.87
C THR A 174 11.75 39.32 0.52
N VAL A 175 12.30 38.48 1.40
CA VAL A 175 11.85 38.41 2.79
C VAL A 175 12.15 39.72 3.50
N GLU A 176 13.36 40.26 3.36
CA GLU A 176 13.75 41.54 3.97
C GLU A 176 12.82 42.69 3.50
N GLU A 177 12.56 42.80 2.20
CA GLU A 177 11.61 43.76 1.63
C GLU A 177 10.21 43.60 2.23
N SER A 178 9.70 42.37 2.32
CA SER A 178 8.38 42.09 2.89
C SER A 178 8.30 42.42 4.39
N THR A 179 9.36 42.17 5.15
CA THR A 179 9.43 42.56 6.57
C THR A 179 9.47 44.08 6.74
N GLY A 180 10.11 44.80 5.82
CA GLY A 180 10.08 46.27 5.79
C GLY A 180 8.67 46.81 5.57
N VAL A 181 7.93 46.22 4.61
CA VAL A 181 6.52 46.58 4.37
C VAL A 181 5.63 46.23 5.57
N LEU A 182 5.82 45.07 6.20
CA LEU A 182 5.07 44.68 7.39
C LEU A 182 5.34 45.61 8.57
N LYS A 183 6.58 46.00 8.83
CA LYS A 183 6.91 46.99 9.87
C LYS A 183 6.22 48.33 9.62
N LYS A 184 6.15 48.75 8.35
CA LYS A 184 5.41 49.95 7.97
C LYS A 184 3.91 49.79 8.20
N ALA A 185 3.33 48.67 7.79
CA ALA A 185 1.92 48.36 8.03
C ALA A 185 1.61 48.24 9.53
N GLU A 186 2.50 47.68 10.34
CA GLU A 186 2.40 47.64 11.80
C GLU A 186 2.40 49.05 12.39
N SER A 187 3.29 49.93 11.91
CA SER A 187 3.31 51.33 12.34
C SER A 187 2.04 52.09 11.95
N ASP A 188 1.43 51.74 10.81
CA ASP A 188 0.16 52.33 10.36
C ASP A 188 -1.06 51.76 11.13
N ALA A 189 -1.01 50.47 11.52
CA ALA A 189 -2.08 49.77 12.23
C ALA A 189 -2.10 50.05 13.74
N ASN A 190 -0.98 50.52 14.31
CA ASN A 190 -0.92 51.06 15.66
C ASN A 190 -0.79 52.59 15.60
N PRO A 191 -1.85 53.31 15.15
CA PRO A 191 -1.85 54.76 15.23
C PRO A 191 -1.74 55.08 16.71
N GLY A 192 -0.63 55.68 17.13
CA GLY A 192 -0.23 55.78 18.52
C GLY A 192 -1.32 56.29 19.47
N PRO A 193 -1.08 56.22 20.80
CA PRO A 193 -2.09 56.45 21.84
C PRO A 193 -2.90 57.75 21.69
N THR A 194 -2.39 58.74 20.97
CA THR A 194 -3.10 59.98 20.63
C THR A 194 -4.41 59.77 19.86
N LEU A 195 -4.44 58.90 18.85
CA LEU A 195 -5.65 58.63 18.05
C LEU A 195 -6.66 57.77 18.82
N TYR A 196 -6.18 56.77 19.56
CA TYR A 196 -7.03 55.94 20.41
C TYR A 196 -7.67 56.77 21.54
N ASN A 197 -6.88 57.57 22.26
CA ASN A 197 -7.38 58.44 23.33
C ASN A 197 -8.37 59.48 22.80
N ALA A 198 -8.15 60.05 21.61
CA ALA A 198 -9.11 60.96 20.98
C ALA A 198 -10.46 60.26 20.73
N THR A 199 -10.43 59.01 20.24
CA THR A 199 -11.64 58.23 19.95
C THR A 199 -12.37 57.82 21.23
N SER A 200 -11.64 57.39 22.27
CA SER A 200 -12.21 57.03 23.58
C SER A 200 -12.84 58.24 24.30
N LEU A 201 -12.21 59.42 24.21
CA LEU A 201 -12.77 60.65 24.76
C LEU A 201 -14.10 61.02 24.10
N LEU A 202 -14.18 60.91 22.77
CA LEU A 202 -15.42 61.12 22.04
C LEU A 202 -16.50 60.11 22.44
N PHE A 203 -16.15 58.83 22.57
CA PHE A 203 -17.08 57.79 23.02
C PHE A 203 -17.61 58.04 24.44
N PHE A 204 -16.72 58.44 25.36
CA PHE A 204 -17.09 58.76 26.73
C PHE A 204 -18.06 59.95 26.80
N MET A 205 -17.81 60.99 26.00
CA MET A 205 -18.73 62.13 25.90
C MET A 205 -20.12 61.71 25.39
N LEU A 206 -20.17 60.84 24.37
CA LEU A 206 -21.44 60.33 23.83
C LEU A 206 -22.22 59.47 24.84
N SER A 207 -21.54 58.59 25.59
CA SER A 207 -22.20 57.70 26.57
C SER A 207 -22.80 58.46 27.77
N GLN A 208 -22.18 59.57 28.19
CA GLN A 208 -22.73 60.40 29.26
C GLN A 208 -24.01 61.15 28.88
N SER A 209 -24.20 61.47 27.60
CA SER A 209 -25.46 62.05 27.13
C SER A 209 -26.63 61.08 27.32
N ASP A 210 -26.46 59.79 27.02
CA ASP A 210 -27.56 58.82 27.01
C ASP A 210 -28.06 58.45 28.41
N THR A 211 -27.13 58.31 29.38
CA THR A 211 -27.49 57.95 30.77
C THR A 211 -28.29 59.03 31.48
N LYS A 212 -28.03 60.31 31.18
CA LYS A 212 -28.80 61.45 31.71
C LYS A 212 -30.23 61.47 31.17
N VAL A 213 -30.46 60.98 29.95
CA VAL A 213 -31.80 60.86 29.36
C VAL A 213 -32.57 59.71 30.02
N ALA A 214 -31.93 58.55 30.24
CA ALA A 214 -32.55 57.39 30.87
C ALA A 214 -32.95 57.65 32.34
N ALA A 215 -32.10 58.30 33.13
CA ALA A 215 -32.35 58.52 34.57
C ALA A 215 -33.61 59.37 34.85
N LYS A 216 -33.99 60.29 33.96
CA LYS A 216 -35.24 61.07 34.11
C LYS A 216 -36.51 60.24 33.88
N GLY A 217 -36.45 59.17 33.09
CA GLY A 217 -37.60 58.30 32.81
C GLY A 217 -38.00 57.41 33.99
N TYR A 218 -37.01 56.86 34.71
CA TYR A 218 -37.25 55.85 35.76
C TYR A 218 -37.89 56.41 37.04
N TYR A 219 -37.71 57.69 37.37
CA TYR A 219 -38.32 58.29 38.56
C TYR A 219 -39.83 58.54 38.40
N CYS A 220 -40.35 58.63 37.17
CA CYS A 220 -41.77 58.87 36.93
C CYS A 220 -42.62 57.59 37.08
N GLN A 221 -42.04 56.41 36.80
CA GLN A 221 -42.79 55.15 36.71
C GLN A 221 -43.03 54.46 38.07
N LYS A 222 -42.13 54.63 39.05
CA LYS A 222 -42.27 54.01 40.39
C LYS A 222 -43.33 54.66 41.28
N SER A 223 -43.77 55.90 40.99
CA SER A 223 -44.83 56.56 41.76
C SER A 223 -46.24 56.01 41.44
N TRP A 224 -46.41 55.28 40.34
CA TRP A 224 -47.74 54.90 39.84
C TRP A 224 -48.19 53.50 40.26
N TYR A 225 -47.27 52.59 40.59
CA TYR A 225 -47.57 51.17 40.87
C TYR A 225 -47.75 50.82 42.36
N GLY A 226 -47.75 51.81 43.27
CA GLY A 226 -47.88 51.60 44.73
C GLY A 226 -49.31 51.67 45.30
N MET A 227 -50.32 51.93 44.47
CA MET A 227 -51.73 51.96 44.89
C MET A 227 -52.53 51.04 43.95
N VAL A 228 -53.43 50.22 44.50
CA VAL A 228 -54.41 49.31 43.85
C VAL A 228 -54.07 47.79 43.91
N GLY A 229 -54.66 47.11 44.91
CA GLY A 229 -55.62 46.02 44.66
C GLY A 229 -55.20 44.55 44.85
N GLN A 230 -55.81 43.89 45.85
CA GLN A 230 -55.80 42.45 46.16
C GLN A 230 -56.69 41.59 45.22
N ALA A 231 -56.35 40.30 44.96
CA ALA A 231 -57.28 39.15 44.80
C ALA A 231 -56.53 37.80 44.58
N LYS A 232 -57.16 36.67 44.95
CA LYS A 232 -56.67 35.27 45.12
C LYS A 232 -56.77 34.36 43.86
N ILE A 233 -56.23 33.12 44.02
CA ILE A 233 -56.42 31.83 43.28
C ILE A 233 -55.38 31.64 42.14
N GLY A 234 -54.70 30.52 41.89
CA GLY A 234 -54.70 29.12 42.33
C GLY A 234 -54.31 28.21 41.12
N ASP A 235 -53.37 27.29 41.30
CA ASP A 235 -52.91 26.10 40.51
C ASP A 235 -52.95 26.03 38.96
N GLY A 236 -51.89 25.40 38.38
CA GLY A 236 -51.97 24.71 37.09
C GLY A 236 -50.65 24.58 36.29
N ALA A 237 -50.16 23.36 36.13
CA ALA A 237 -48.99 22.94 35.35
C ALA A 237 -49.16 23.12 33.82
N VAL A 238 -48.04 23.07 33.06
CA VAL A 238 -47.86 22.32 31.79
C VAL A 238 -46.42 22.52 31.25
N THR A 239 -46.04 21.55 30.44
CA THR A 239 -44.76 20.94 30.10
C THR A 239 -44.06 21.45 28.81
N ASN A 240 -42.76 21.11 28.72
CA ASN A 240 -42.00 20.57 27.57
C ASN A 240 -41.61 21.39 26.32
N GLY A 241 -40.37 21.13 25.90
CA GLY A 241 -39.81 21.26 24.54
C GLY A 241 -38.39 21.83 24.59
N ILE A 242 -37.31 21.08 24.88
CA ILE A 242 -36.56 20.16 23.98
C ILE A 242 -36.42 20.70 22.55
N ASN A 243 -35.21 21.13 22.16
CA ASN A 243 -34.46 20.40 21.13
C ASN A 243 -32.96 20.70 21.18
N ASP A 244 -32.23 19.61 20.93
CA ASP A 244 -30.81 19.39 20.99
C ASP A 244 -30.11 19.80 19.69
N ASN A 245 -28.81 20.10 19.78
CA ASN A 245 -27.84 19.51 18.85
C ASN A 245 -26.44 19.54 19.46
N ALA A 246 -26.00 18.36 19.87
CA ALA A 246 -24.64 18.01 20.28
C ALA A 246 -23.79 17.70 19.05
N VAL A 247 -22.51 18.10 19.05
CA VAL A 247 -21.41 17.30 18.44
C VAL A 247 -20.14 17.43 19.28
N HIS A 248 -19.48 16.29 19.39
CA HIS A 248 -18.43 15.81 20.27
C HIS A 248 -17.17 16.68 20.52
N ARG A 249 -16.77 16.67 21.80
CA ARG A 249 -15.37 16.70 22.22
C ARG A 249 -14.68 15.40 21.80
N VAL A 250 -13.57 15.53 21.10
CA VAL A 250 -12.55 14.48 20.95
C VAL A 250 -11.34 14.95 21.75
N ASP A 251 -11.07 14.27 22.86
CA ASP A 251 -9.86 14.47 23.65
C ASP A 251 -8.67 13.90 22.88
N VAL A 252 -7.68 14.76 22.63
CA VAL A 252 -6.40 14.42 21.98
C VAL A 252 -5.46 13.82 23.02
N PRO A 253 -4.88 12.62 22.80
CA PRO A 253 -3.85 12.09 23.68
C PRO A 253 -2.55 12.87 23.56
N LEU A 254 -2.02 13.29 24.70
CA LEU A 254 -0.70 13.90 24.88
C LEU A 254 0.42 12.98 24.37
N ASP A 255 1.26 13.52 23.48
CA ASP A 255 2.50 12.91 23.04
C ASP A 255 3.47 12.68 24.21
N LYS A 256 4.02 11.47 24.25
CA LYS A 256 5.10 11.08 25.16
C LYS A 256 6.44 11.62 24.63
N PRO A 257 7.34 12.11 25.50
CA PRO A 257 8.69 12.48 25.09
C PRO A 257 9.55 11.23 24.79
N MET A 258 10.28 11.27 23.68
CA MET A 258 11.32 10.30 23.33
C MET A 258 12.42 10.32 24.40
N ARG A 259 12.78 9.14 24.91
CA ARG A 259 14.00 8.95 25.68
C ARG A 259 15.14 8.71 24.68
N ASP A 260 16.15 9.56 24.75
CA ASP A 260 17.48 9.28 24.22
C ASP A 260 18.12 8.22 25.11
N GLU A 261 18.43 7.05 24.54
CA GLU A 261 19.34 6.09 25.15
C GLU A 261 20.73 6.26 24.52
N LEU A 262 21.71 6.38 25.42
CA LEU A 262 23.16 6.37 25.19
C LEU A 262 23.66 5.02 24.66
#